data_AF-A0AAN4L829-F1
#
_entry.id   AF-A0AAN4L829-F1
#
_cell.length_a   1.000
_cell.length_b   1.000
_cell.length_c   1.000
_cell.angle_alpha   90.00
_cell.angle_beta   90.00
_cell.angle_gamma   90.00
#
_symmetry.space_group_name_H-M   'P 1'
#
loop_
_entity.id
_entity.type
_entity.pdbx_description
1 polymer ?
#
loop_
_entity_poly.entity_id
_entity_poly.type
_entity_poly.pdbx_seq_one_letter_code
_entity_poly.pdbx_strand_id
1 'polypeptide(L)'
;MIQAIYEEHKGRYCYRRNRDELINRGHHVNHKKVQRLMKVLGLKYLVHMKKYRSYKDSIGKIAPNLLERNFRAERPNEKWVNGHYRV
;
A
#
# COMPACT_ATOMS: atom_id res chain seq x y z
N MET A 1 -12.29 -17.32 -20.50
CA MET A 1 -10.98 -16.67 -20.30
C MET A 1 -11.03 -15.55 -19.27
N ILE A 2 -11.76 -14.43 -19.48
CA ILE A 2 -11.86 -13.35 -18.47
C ILE A 2 -12.51 -13.84 -17.18
N GLN A 3 -13.55 -14.68 -17.29
CA GLN A 3 -14.22 -15.26 -16.13
C GLN A 3 -13.31 -16.21 -15.34
N ALA A 4 -12.47 -17.00 -16.01
CA ALA A 4 -11.49 -17.87 -15.36
C ALA A 4 -10.47 -17.07 -14.53
N ILE A 5 -9.91 -15.99 -15.10
CA ILE A 5 -9.02 -15.08 -14.37
C ILE A 5 -9.75 -14.43 -13.17
N TYR A 6 -11.00 -14.03 -13.38
CA TYR A 6 -11.82 -13.43 -12.33
C TYR A 6 -12.06 -14.41 -11.16
N GLU A 7 -12.39 -15.67 -11.45
CA GLU A 7 -12.60 -16.72 -10.43
C GLU A 7 -11.30 -17.11 -9.73
N GLU A 8 -10.20 -17.27 -10.46
CA GLU A 8 -8.86 -17.54 -9.93
C GLU A 8 -8.43 -16.48 -8.90
N HIS A 9 -8.70 -15.21 -9.19
CA HIS A 9 -8.41 -14.09 -8.29
C HIS A 9 -9.58 -13.74 -7.34
N LYS A 10 -10.59 -14.60 -7.24
CA LYS A 10 -11.74 -14.48 -6.33
C LYS A 10 -12.48 -13.13 -6.44
N GLY A 11 -12.62 -12.62 -7.66
CA GLY A 11 -13.32 -11.37 -7.96
C GLY A 11 -12.61 -10.09 -7.49
N ARG A 12 -11.33 -10.17 -7.09
CA ARG A 12 -10.57 -9.00 -6.63
C ARG A 12 -10.03 -8.14 -7.77
N TYR A 13 -9.93 -8.71 -8.97
CA TYR A 13 -9.31 -8.04 -10.10
C TYR A 13 -10.34 -7.18 -10.84
N CYS A 14 -10.01 -5.90 -10.98
CA CYS A 14 -10.73 -4.99 -11.85
C CYS A 14 -10.34 -5.22 -13.32
N TYR A 15 -11.05 -4.57 -14.25
CA TYR A 15 -10.79 -4.72 -15.69
C TYR A 15 -9.36 -4.35 -16.11
N ARG A 16 -8.68 -3.44 -15.39
CA ARG A 16 -7.26 -3.14 -15.62
C ARG A 16 -6.38 -4.32 -15.23
N ARG A 17 -6.55 -4.86 -14.03
CA ARG A 17 -5.78 -6.04 -13.57
C ARG A 17 -6.05 -7.27 -14.43
N ASN A 18 -7.30 -7.48 -14.84
CA ASN A 18 -7.64 -8.55 -15.79
C ASN A 18 -6.95 -8.34 -17.15
N ARG A 19 -6.84 -7.09 -17.63
CA ARG A 19 -6.08 -6.79 -18.86
C ARG A 19 -4.59 -7.07 -18.71
N ASP A 20 -4.00 -6.73 -17.57
CA ASP A 20 -2.56 -6.98 -17.33
C ASP A 20 -2.29 -8.48 -17.22
N GLU A 21 -3.17 -9.24 -16.57
CA GLU A 21 -3.10 -10.70 -16.50
C GLU A 21 -3.29 -11.35 -17.87
N LEU A 22 -4.19 -10.83 -18.70
CA LEU A 22 -4.34 -11.27 -20.09
C LEU A 22 -3.04 -11.08 -20.88
N ILE A 23 -2.34 -9.96 -20.69
CA ILE A 23 -1.07 -9.69 -21.36
C ILE A 23 0.04 -10.59 -20.84
N ASN A 24 0.09 -10.85 -19.54
CA ASN A 24 1.02 -11.82 -18.95
C ASN A 24 0.82 -13.22 -19.56
N ARG A 25 -0.41 -13.58 -19.90
CA ARG A 25 -0.77 -14.82 -20.60
C ARG A 25 -0.61 -14.75 -22.13
N GLY A 26 -0.03 -13.66 -22.66
CA GLY A 26 0.25 -13.48 -24.09
C GLY A 26 -0.88 -12.85 -24.90
N HIS A 27 -2.02 -12.53 -24.29
CA HIS A 27 -3.18 -11.98 -24.97
C HIS A 27 -3.22 -10.45 -24.92
N HIS A 28 -2.90 -9.84 -26.06
CA HIS A 28 -2.95 -8.38 -26.21
C HIS A 28 -4.36 -7.91 -26.52
N VAL A 29 -5.11 -7.53 -25.48
CA VAL A 29 -6.48 -7.05 -25.58
C VAL A 29 -6.59 -5.63 -25.04
N ASN A 30 -7.31 -4.76 -25.77
CA ASN A 30 -7.58 -3.40 -25.30
C ASN A 30 -8.40 -3.42 -24.00
N HIS A 31 -8.01 -2.60 -23.02
CA HIS A 31 -8.70 -2.45 -21.74
C HIS A 31 -10.20 -2.12 -21.90
N LYS A 32 -10.58 -1.37 -22.95
CA LYS A 32 -12.00 -1.06 -23.24
C LYS A 32 -12.81 -2.31 -23.58
N LYS A 33 -12.22 -3.26 -24.30
CA LYS A 33 -12.87 -4.54 -24.65
C LYS A 33 -13.06 -5.40 -23.41
N VAL A 34 -12.03 -5.49 -22.55
CA VAL A 34 -12.12 -6.19 -21.25
C VAL A 34 -13.21 -5.57 -20.38
N GLN A 35 -13.27 -4.25 -20.27
CA GLN A 35 -14.30 -3.55 -19.50
C GLN A 35 -15.72 -3.83 -20.04
N ARG A 36 -15.90 -3.77 -21.36
CA ARG A 36 -17.20 -4.04 -22.01
C ARG A 36 -17.65 -5.49 -21.76
N LEU A 37 -16.73 -6.46 -21.89
CA LEU A 37 -17.00 -7.86 -21.62
C LEU A 37 -17.34 -8.12 -20.15
N MET A 38 -16.60 -7.53 -19.21
CA MET A 38 -16.92 -7.64 -17.78
C MET A 38 -18.31 -7.05 -17.47
N LYS A 39 -18.70 -5.95 -18.13
CA LYS A 39 -20.02 -5.35 -17.98
C LYS A 39 -21.13 -6.27 -18.50
N VAL A 40 -20.94 -6.86 -19.68
CA VAL A 40 -21.90 -7.82 -20.28
C VAL A 40 -22.05 -9.07 -19.42
N LEU A 41 -20.94 -9.56 -18.86
CA LEU A 41 -20.92 -10.74 -17.97
C LEU A 41 -21.33 -10.43 -16.52
N GLY A 42 -21.63 -9.18 -16.19
CA GLY A 42 -22.01 -8.78 -14.83
C GLY A 42 -20.89 -8.92 -13.78
N LEU A 43 -19.64 -9.06 -14.19
CA LEU A 43 -18.49 -9.28 -13.30
C LEU A 43 -18.12 -7.96 -12.61
N LYS A 44 -18.37 -7.88 -11.30
CA LYS A 44 -18.06 -6.72 -10.46
C LYS A 44 -16.85 -7.00 -9.59
N TYR A 45 -15.88 -6.09 -9.60
CA TYR A 45 -14.74 -6.19 -8.70
C TYR A 45 -15.06 -5.58 -7.34
N LEU A 46 -14.54 -6.18 -6.26
CA LEU A 46 -14.66 -5.64 -4.91
C LEU A 46 -13.68 -4.47 -4.75
N VAL A 47 -14.20 -3.24 -4.70
CA VAL A 47 -13.41 -2.06 -4.29
C VAL A 47 -13.31 -2.09 -2.77
N HIS A 48 -12.11 -2.35 -2.22
CA HIS A 48 -11.90 -2.11 -0.80
C HIS A 48 -11.69 -0.61 -0.59
N MET A 49 -12.59 0.05 0.13
CA MET A 49 -12.41 1.45 0.51
C MET A 49 -11.18 1.53 1.41
N LYS A 50 -10.12 2.21 0.95
CA LYS A 50 -8.96 2.48 1.81
C LYS A 50 -9.44 3.36 2.97
N LYS A 51 -9.41 2.82 4.19
CA LYS A 51 -9.61 3.62 5.40
C LYS A 51 -8.52 4.69 5.44
N TYR A 52 -8.93 5.95 5.57
CA TYR A 52 -8.01 7.07 5.76
C TYR A 52 -7.21 6.84 7.05
N ARG A 53 -5.89 6.84 6.95
CA ARG A 53 -4.97 6.79 8.09
C ARG A 53 -4.28 8.14 8.19
N SER A 54 -4.94 9.14 8.78
CA SER A 54 -4.19 10.26 9.35
C SER A 54 -3.41 9.75 10.57
N TYR A 55 -2.27 10.36 10.83
CA TYR A 55 -1.50 10.15 12.05
C TYR A 55 -2.36 10.53 13.26
N LYS A 56 -3.05 9.56 13.87
CA LYS A 56 -3.94 9.79 15.02
C LYS A 56 -3.93 8.66 16.06
N ASP A 57 -3.04 7.68 15.92
CA ASP A 57 -2.96 6.59 16.89
C ASP A 57 -1.68 6.72 17.72
N SER A 58 -1.91 7.20 18.96
CA SER A 58 -0.97 7.33 20.07
C SER A 58 0.18 8.32 19.88
N ILE A 59 0.16 9.38 20.67
CA ILE A 59 1.36 10.02 21.21
C ILE A 59 2.05 8.94 22.05
N GLY A 60 2.65 7.94 21.41
CA GLY A 60 3.29 6.89 22.17
C GLY A 60 4.49 7.54 22.86
N LYS A 61 4.52 7.37 24.19
CA LYS A 61 5.56 7.78 25.14
C LYS A 61 6.76 8.43 24.45
N ILE A 62 6.75 9.77 24.44
CA ILE A 62 7.96 10.54 24.14
C ILE A 62 9.00 10.05 25.14
N ALA A 63 10.13 9.51 24.65
CA ALA A 63 11.23 9.14 25.53
C ALA A 63 11.64 10.40 26.33
N PRO A 64 11.86 10.30 27.64
CA PRO A 64 12.26 11.46 28.44
C PRO A 64 13.50 12.10 27.83
N ASN A 65 13.51 13.44 27.75
CA ASN A 65 14.60 14.20 27.16
C ASN A 65 15.83 14.14 28.07
N LEU A 66 16.62 13.07 27.92
CA LEU A 66 17.84 12.82 28.70
C LEU A 66 18.93 13.89 28.53
N LEU A 67 18.85 14.72 27.49
CA LEU A 67 19.86 15.73 27.20
C LEU A 67 19.56 17.08 27.83
N GLU A 68 18.31 17.38 28.21
CA GLU A 68 17.89 18.67 28.79
C GLU A 68 18.47 19.91 28.05
N ARG A 69 18.66 19.81 26.72
CA ARG A 69 19.32 20.82 25.87
C ARG A 69 20.79 21.11 26.19
N ASN A 70 21.47 20.27 26.96
CA ASN A 70 22.90 20.34 27.16
C ASN A 70 23.65 19.63 26.00
N PHE A 71 24.08 20.41 25.02
CA PHE A 71 24.82 19.94 23.85
C PHE A 71 26.35 19.97 24.02
N ARG A 72 26.87 20.40 25.18
CA ARG A 72 28.31 20.39 25.45
C ARG A 72 28.75 18.98 25.84
N ALA A 73 29.80 18.48 25.21
CA ALA A 73 30.48 17.23 25.53
C ALA A 73 31.94 17.54 25.85
N GLU A 74 32.53 16.87 26.85
CA GLU A 74 33.92 17.08 27.23
C GLU A 74 34.85 16.21 26.36
N ARG A 75 34.32 15.12 25.80
CA ARG A 75 35.06 14.20 24.93
C ARG A 75 34.26 13.84 23.66
N PRO A 76 34.93 13.47 22.56
CA PRO A 76 34.26 12.97 21.37
C PRO A 76 33.44 11.71 21.71
N ASN A 77 32.28 11.53 21.05
CA ASN A 77 31.40 10.37 21.17
C ASN A 77 30.62 10.21 22.50
N GLU A 78 30.54 11.23 23.35
CA GLU A 78 29.75 11.16 24.60
C GLU A 78 28.24 11.38 24.39
N LYS A 79 27.87 12.13 23.35
CA LYS A 79 26.47 12.47 23.05
C LYS A 79 26.18 12.21 21.58
N TRP A 80 25.27 11.28 21.31
CA TRP A 80 24.83 10.92 19.96
C TRP A 80 23.36 11.27 19.78
N VAL A 81 23.09 12.35 19.04
CA VAL A 81 21.72 12.70 18.63
C VAL A 81 21.41 11.98 17.34
N ASN A 82 20.90 10.75 17.42
CA ASN A 82 20.27 10.14 16.24
C ASN A 82 18.84 10.67 16.22
N GLY A 83 18.41 11.19 15.07
CA GLY A 83 17.12 11.87 14.90
C GLY A 83 15.86 11.05 15.18
N HIS A 84 15.98 9.88 15.79
CA HIS A 84 14.88 9.09 16.32
C HIS A 84 15.43 8.17 17.41
N TYR A 85 14.95 8.29 18.64
CA TYR A 85 15.13 7.23 19.64
C TYR A 85 13.83 6.94 20.38
N ARG A 86 13.50 5.64 20.40
CA ARG A 86 12.57 4.98 21.32
C ARG A 86 13.20 3.64 21.72
N VAL A 87 13.27 3.37 23.03
CA VAL A 87 12.94 2.08 23.66
C VAL A 87 12.15 2.41 24.92
#